data_AF-A0A7H4PEA2-F1
#
_entry.id   AF-A0A7H4PEA2-F1
#
_cell.length_a   1.000
_cell.length_b   1.000
_cell.length_c   1.000
_cell.angle_alpha   90.00
_cell.angle_beta   90.00
_cell.angle_gamma   90.00
#
_symmetry.space_group_name_H-M   'P 1'
#
loop_
_entity.id
_entity.type
_entity.pdbx_description
1 polymer ?
#
loop_
_entity_poly.entity_id
_entity_poly.type
_entity_poly.pdbx_seq_one_letter_code
_entity_poly.pdbx_strand_id
1 'polypeptide(L)'
;MYTNPPDFKSGRLNARRSRCPARSATPHFWTICCLTACRSKQAVACASRSANRERIGIVTAVSERSELPLDELKPVAEALDAEPVFSTSVWRLLLWAADYYHHPIGDVLFHALPIVLRQGKPASAAPMWYWFATEQGQAVDINSLKRSPKQQQALAALRQGKIWRHQVAELEFNDAALQALRGKGLAELASEAPAIADWRTGFSVPGERLRLNTEQATAVGAIHSASDSFSAWLLAGITGSGKTEVYLSVLENVLAQGRQALVMVPEIGLTPQTIARFRHRFSAPVEVLHSGLNDSERLSAWLKAKNGEAAIVIGTRSSLFTPFKDLGVIVIDEEHDSSYKQQEGWRYHARDLAVWRAHSEQIPIILGSATPALETLHNVRQGKYRQLKLTKRAGNARPAQQHVSGFKGPAAAGRTVSGAHWPHAPASAGR
;
A
#
# COMPACT_ATOMS: atom_id res chain seq x y z
N MET A 1 31.69 -15.89 -4.40
CA MET A 1 31.25 -16.74 -3.28
C MET A 1 29.74 -16.60 -3.13
N TYR A 2 28.98 -17.38 -3.89
CA TYR A 2 27.52 -17.36 -3.88
C TYR A 2 27.06 -18.72 -3.33
N THR A 3 26.56 -18.73 -2.09
CA THR A 3 25.96 -19.91 -1.48
C THR A 3 24.49 -20.00 -1.89
N ASN A 4 24.07 -21.18 -2.34
CA ASN A 4 22.70 -21.55 -2.73
C ASN A 4 21.61 -21.04 -1.76
N PRO A 5 20.44 -20.58 -2.24
CA PRO A 5 19.23 -20.53 -1.43
C PRO A 5 18.56 -21.92 -1.36
N PRO A 6 17.91 -22.28 -0.24
CA PRO A 6 17.60 -23.67 0.08
C PRO A 6 16.36 -24.22 -0.64
N ASP A 7 16.35 -25.55 -0.78
CA ASP A 7 15.20 -26.37 -1.14
C ASP A 7 14.02 -26.11 -0.19
N PHE A 8 12.86 -25.75 -0.77
CA PHE A 8 11.58 -25.71 -0.06
C PHE A 8 11.03 -27.12 0.10
N LYS A 9 11.68 -27.95 0.94
CA LYS A 9 11.03 -29.12 1.53
C LYS A 9 10.33 -28.69 2.80
N SER A 10 9.13 -29.23 3.03
CA SER A 10 8.27 -29.02 4.19
C SER A 10 9.01 -29.20 5.51
N GLY A 11 9.65 -28.12 5.96
CA GLY A 11 10.32 -28.05 7.24
C GLY A 11 9.25 -27.97 8.31
N ARG A 12 9.04 -29.09 9.03
CA ARG A 12 8.52 -29.03 10.40
C ARG A 12 9.26 -27.88 11.08
N LEU A 13 8.51 -26.89 11.59
CA LEU A 13 9.01 -25.92 12.55
C LEU A 13 9.60 -26.73 13.70
N ASN A 14 10.89 -27.02 13.62
CA ASN A 14 11.63 -27.56 14.75
C ASN A 14 11.43 -26.55 15.86
N ALA A 15 10.86 -27.01 16.97
CA ALA A 15 10.79 -26.31 18.24
C ALA A 15 12.22 -26.05 18.74
N ARG A 16 12.95 -25.15 18.07
CA ARG A 16 14.14 -24.53 18.60
C ARG A 16 13.60 -23.54 19.63
N ARG A 17 13.78 -23.92 20.89
CA ARG A 17 13.67 -23.11 22.10
C ARG A 17 13.68 -21.62 21.76
N SER A 18 12.54 -20.97 21.88
CA SER A 18 12.42 -19.51 21.90
C SER A 18 13.21 -19.00 23.10
N ARG A 19 14.52 -18.84 22.93
CA ARG A 19 15.38 -18.11 23.84
C ARG A 19 15.10 -16.63 23.60
N CYS A 20 14.74 -15.93 24.67
CA CYS A 20 14.47 -14.50 24.64
C CYS A 20 15.82 -13.80 24.41
N PRO A 21 16.13 -13.23 23.22
CA PRO A 21 17.46 -12.71 22.98
C PRO A 21 17.61 -11.38 23.73
N ALA A 22 18.20 -11.40 24.92
CA ALA A 22 18.49 -10.21 25.72
C ALA A 22 19.60 -9.32 25.13
N ARG A 23 20.16 -9.68 23.97
CA ARG A 23 21.30 -8.99 23.32
C ARG A 23 20.95 -8.41 21.95
N SER A 24 20.02 -7.45 21.91
CA SER A 24 20.04 -6.43 20.86
C SER A 24 19.49 -5.10 21.39
N ALA A 25 20.09 -4.61 22.48
CA ALA A 25 19.92 -3.24 22.93
C ALA A 25 20.84 -2.34 22.10
N THR A 26 20.43 -1.96 20.89
CA THR A 26 20.96 -0.74 20.26
C THR A 26 20.18 0.46 20.82
N PRO A 27 20.75 1.67 20.88
CA PRO A 27 20.28 2.74 21.77
C PRO A 27 18.90 3.33 21.43
N HIS A 28 18.22 2.82 20.40
CA HIS A 28 17.05 3.47 19.80
C HIS A 28 15.78 2.61 19.75
N PHE A 29 15.85 1.27 19.85
CA PHE A 29 14.65 0.43 19.68
C PHE A 29 14.71 -0.85 20.53
N TRP A 30 13.64 -1.09 21.30
CA TRP A 30 13.53 -2.22 22.22
C TRP A 30 12.37 -3.13 21.83
N THR A 31 12.67 -4.42 21.79
CA THR A 31 11.68 -5.49 21.66
C THR A 31 11.36 -5.99 23.06
N ILE A 32 10.09 -5.96 23.47
CA ILE A 32 9.72 -6.35 24.83
C ILE A 32 9.24 -7.79 24.82
N CYS A 33 9.94 -8.63 25.57
CA CYS A 33 9.58 -10.00 25.92
C CYS A 33 8.90 -9.90 27.29
N CYS A 34 7.57 -9.91 27.34
CA CYS A 34 6.83 -9.62 28.58
C CYS A 34 6.64 -10.90 29.39
N LEU A 35 6.98 -10.86 30.68
CA LEU A 35 6.95 -12.03 31.56
C LEU A 35 5.71 -12.16 32.44
N THR A 36 5.08 -11.04 32.80
CA THR A 36 3.84 -11.07 33.59
C THR A 36 3.14 -9.72 33.53
N ALA A 37 1.81 -9.74 33.66
CA ALA A 37 0.83 -8.64 33.73
C ALA A 37 0.17 -8.17 32.42
N CYS A 38 0.77 -8.38 31.25
CA CYS A 38 0.07 -8.13 29.99
C CYS A 38 -0.52 -9.44 29.46
N ARG A 39 -1.83 -9.66 29.61
CA ARG A 39 -2.58 -10.70 28.85
C ARG A 39 -2.68 -10.31 27.35
N SER A 40 -1.70 -9.60 26.82
CA SER A 40 -1.68 -9.13 25.45
C SER A 40 -1.13 -10.23 24.54
N LYS A 41 -1.79 -10.41 23.40
CA LYS A 41 -1.33 -11.31 22.34
C LYS A 41 0.00 -10.76 21.76
N GLN A 42 0.75 -11.60 21.03
CA GLN A 42 1.92 -11.13 20.27
C GLN A 42 1.54 -10.00 19.31
N ALA A 43 2.51 -9.12 18.99
CA ALA A 43 2.35 -7.99 18.09
C ALA A 43 1.37 -6.90 18.56
N VAL A 44 1.25 -6.72 19.88
CA VAL A 44 0.53 -5.62 20.53
C VAL A 44 1.51 -4.49 20.85
N ALA A 45 1.12 -3.24 20.59
CA ALA A 45 1.92 -2.09 21.03
C ALA A 45 1.74 -1.85 22.53
N CYS A 46 2.83 -1.47 23.19
CA CYS A 46 2.84 -1.19 24.62
C CYS A 46 3.75 -0.02 24.94
N ALA A 47 3.42 0.71 26.00
CA ALA A 47 4.29 1.74 26.56
C ALA A 47 5.21 1.13 27.63
N SER A 48 6.50 1.44 27.58
CA SER A 48 7.47 1.02 28.61
C SER A 48 8.34 2.19 29.06
N ARG A 49 8.83 2.10 30.30
CA ARG A 49 9.74 3.09 30.89
C ARG A 49 11.19 2.60 30.80
N SER A 50 12.04 3.36 30.11
CA SER A 50 13.49 3.15 30.13
C SER A 50 14.19 4.44 30.52
N ALA A 51 15.13 4.36 31.49
CA ALA A 51 16.01 5.44 31.95
C ALA A 51 15.47 6.88 31.74
N ASN A 52 14.39 7.25 32.47
CA ASN A 52 13.69 8.54 32.44
C ASN A 52 12.87 8.91 31.18
N ARG A 53 12.61 8.00 30.24
CA ARG A 53 11.73 8.27 29.08
C ARG A 53 10.74 7.12 28.84
N GLU A 54 9.49 7.49 28.56
CA GLU A 54 8.48 6.57 28.05
C GLU A 54 8.65 6.40 26.54
N ARG A 55 8.56 5.14 26.09
CA ARG A 55 8.71 4.73 24.69
C ARG A 55 7.69 3.66 24.34
N ILE A 56 7.26 3.68 23.09
CA ILE A 56 6.41 2.63 22.52
C ILE A 56 7.30 1.46 22.08
N GLY A 57 6.85 0.24 22.39
CA GLY A 57 7.46 -1.01 21.95
C GLY A 57 6.40 -1.99 21.44
N ILE A 58 6.83 -2.98 20.67
CA ILE A 58 5.94 -4.05 20.18
C ILE A 58 6.35 -5.35 20.87
N VAL A 59 5.37 -6.02 21.48
CA VAL A 59 5.60 -7.30 22.16
C VAL A 59 5.81 -8.41 21.12
N THR A 60 7.00 -9.00 21.07
CA THR A 60 7.28 -10.10 20.12
C THR A 60 6.93 -11.48 20.66
N ALA A 61 7.06 -11.67 21.97
CA ALA A 61 6.74 -12.90 22.65
C ALA A 61 6.36 -12.64 24.11
N VAL A 62 5.53 -13.53 24.66
CA VAL A 62 5.19 -13.59 26.08
C VAL A 62 5.65 -14.97 26.58
N SER A 63 6.35 -14.99 27.72
CA SER A 63 7.00 -16.19 28.27
C SER A 63 6.97 -16.14 29.79
N GLU A 64 6.89 -17.28 30.47
CA GLU A 64 7.02 -17.34 31.95
C GLU A 64 8.49 -17.48 32.42
N ARG A 65 9.44 -17.53 31.47
CA ARG A 65 10.88 -17.64 31.76
C ARG A 65 11.68 -16.44 31.26
N SER A 66 12.56 -15.94 32.13
CA SER A 66 13.46 -14.81 31.89
C SER A 66 14.92 -15.25 31.90
N GLU A 67 15.76 -14.56 31.14
CA GLU A 67 17.23 -14.66 31.27
C GLU A 67 17.79 -13.71 32.36
N LEU A 68 16.99 -12.75 32.82
CA LEU A 68 17.31 -11.81 33.89
C LEU A 68 16.47 -12.07 35.14
N PRO A 69 16.97 -11.74 36.34
CA PRO A 69 16.17 -11.75 37.58
C PRO A 69 14.90 -10.90 37.44
N LEU A 70 13.78 -11.38 38.01
CA LEU A 70 12.47 -10.73 37.85
C LEU A 70 12.39 -9.33 38.49
N ASP A 71 13.19 -9.09 39.52
CA ASP A 71 13.32 -7.82 40.24
C ASP A 71 14.08 -6.75 39.45
N GLU A 72 14.92 -7.14 38.48
CA GLU A 72 15.58 -6.21 37.55
C GLU A 72 14.66 -5.78 36.39
N LEU A 73 13.56 -6.52 36.16
CA LEU A 73 12.64 -6.25 35.07
C LEU A 73 11.71 -5.09 35.41
N LYS A 74 11.64 -4.12 34.50
CA LYS A 74 10.66 -3.03 34.60
C LYS A 74 9.29 -3.51 34.08
N PRO A 75 8.18 -3.12 34.73
CA PRO A 75 6.85 -3.43 34.24
C PRO A 75 6.53 -2.67 32.95
N VAL A 76 5.68 -3.28 32.12
CA VAL A 76 5.01 -2.58 31.02
C VAL A 76 4.03 -1.58 31.62
N ALA A 77 4.06 -0.33 31.15
CA ALA A 77 3.22 0.75 31.69
C ALA A 77 1.77 0.63 31.22
N GLU A 78 1.57 0.37 29.92
CA GLU A 78 0.24 0.30 29.31
C GLU A 78 0.25 -0.62 28.08
N ALA A 79 -0.86 -1.34 27.86
CA ALA A 79 -1.15 -2.04 26.62
C ALA A 79 -2.05 -1.16 25.74
N LEU A 80 -1.55 -0.77 24.55
CA LEU A 80 -2.23 0.19 23.69
C LEU A 80 -3.27 -0.47 22.77
N ASP A 81 -3.04 -1.74 22.39
CA ASP A 81 -3.92 -2.48 21.49
C ASP A 81 -4.49 -3.72 22.18
N ALA A 82 -5.78 -3.99 21.96
CA ALA A 82 -6.42 -5.24 22.37
C ALA A 82 -6.13 -6.41 21.39
N GLU A 83 -5.84 -6.07 20.13
CA GLU A 83 -5.55 -7.02 19.07
C GLU A 83 -4.22 -6.70 18.38
N PRO A 84 -3.55 -7.71 17.78
CA PRO A 84 -2.32 -7.48 17.03
C PRO A 84 -2.49 -6.43 15.91
N VAL A 85 -1.51 -5.54 15.78
CA VAL A 85 -1.50 -4.56 14.68
C VAL A 85 -1.11 -5.19 13.35
N PHE A 86 -0.40 -6.32 13.37
CA PHE A 86 -0.01 -7.08 12.18
C PHE A 86 -0.85 -8.34 12.02
N SER A 87 -1.19 -8.70 10.78
CA SER A 87 -1.69 -10.04 10.47
C SER A 87 -0.59 -11.09 10.70
N THR A 88 -0.99 -12.35 10.88
CA THR A 88 -0.02 -13.45 11.09
C THR A 88 0.97 -13.59 9.94
N SER A 89 0.54 -13.39 8.70
CA SER A 89 1.38 -13.46 7.50
C SER A 89 2.43 -12.35 7.47
N VAL A 90 2.03 -11.11 7.70
CA VAL A 90 2.93 -9.95 7.76
C VAL A 90 3.87 -10.06 8.96
N TRP A 91 3.38 -10.54 10.11
CA TRP A 91 4.21 -10.78 11.28
C TRP A 91 5.36 -11.76 10.98
N ARG A 92 5.03 -12.93 10.40
CA ARG A 92 6.05 -13.93 10.04
C ARG A 92 7.02 -13.38 8.97
N LEU A 93 6.52 -12.59 8.01
CA LEU A 93 7.34 -11.92 7.01
C LEU A 93 8.37 -11.00 7.66
N LEU A 94 7.94 -10.16 8.61
CA LEU A 94 8.82 -9.18 9.27
C LEU A 94 9.87 -9.86 10.15
N LEU A 95 9.51 -10.91 10.88
CA LEU A 95 10.47 -11.70 11.64
C LEU A 95 11.52 -12.35 10.73
N TRP A 96 11.06 -13.02 9.67
CA TRP A 96 11.97 -13.63 8.70
C TRP A 96 12.87 -12.59 8.03
N ALA A 97 12.32 -11.42 7.69
CA ALA A 97 13.07 -10.37 7.02
C ALA A 97 14.10 -9.72 7.95
N ALA A 98 13.79 -9.56 9.24
CA ALA A 98 14.77 -9.07 10.22
C ALA A 98 15.97 -10.01 10.32
N ASP A 99 15.72 -11.33 10.39
CA ASP A 99 16.78 -12.34 10.42
C ASP A 99 17.56 -12.38 9.11
N TYR A 100 16.87 -12.45 7.96
CA TYR A 100 17.51 -12.56 6.64
C TYR A 100 18.36 -11.34 6.28
N TYR A 101 17.82 -10.14 6.51
CA TYR A 101 18.53 -8.88 6.23
C TYR A 101 19.43 -8.44 7.39
N HIS A 102 19.49 -9.18 8.49
CA HIS A 102 20.29 -8.89 9.69
C HIS A 102 20.06 -7.46 10.21
N HIS A 103 18.80 -7.04 10.26
CA HIS A 103 18.42 -5.71 10.71
C HIS A 103 17.77 -5.78 12.10
N PRO A 104 18.00 -4.80 13.00
CA PRO A 104 17.31 -4.76 14.29
C PRO A 104 15.80 -4.92 14.13
N ILE A 105 15.24 -5.91 14.82
CA ILE A 105 13.82 -6.29 14.68
C ILE A 105 12.88 -5.14 15.10
N GLY A 106 13.28 -4.33 16.09
CA GLY A 106 12.51 -3.15 16.50
C GLY A 106 12.29 -2.20 15.31
N ASP A 107 13.37 -1.80 14.63
CA ASP A 107 13.32 -0.94 13.45
C ASP A 107 12.49 -1.55 12.32
N VAL A 108 12.62 -2.86 12.08
CA VAL A 108 11.84 -3.57 11.04
C VAL A 108 10.35 -3.49 11.34
N LEU A 109 9.94 -3.79 12.58
CA LEU A 109 8.54 -3.75 12.99
C LEU A 109 7.99 -2.32 12.94
N PHE A 110 8.70 -1.34 13.49
CA PHE A 110 8.24 0.05 13.45
C PHE A 110 8.21 0.60 12.01
N HIS A 111 9.17 0.24 11.15
CA HIS A 111 9.21 0.66 9.75
C HIS A 111 7.98 0.18 8.97
N ALA A 112 7.42 -0.98 9.31
CA ALA A 112 6.24 -1.55 8.67
C ALA A 112 4.91 -0.87 9.09
N LEU A 113 4.89 0.01 10.10
CA LEU A 113 3.69 0.69 10.57
C LEU A 113 3.56 2.12 10.05
N PRO A 114 2.33 2.66 9.91
CA PRO A 114 2.09 4.10 9.77
C PRO A 114 2.68 4.88 10.95
N ILE A 115 3.20 6.09 10.70
CA ILE A 115 3.86 6.92 11.72
C ILE A 115 2.96 7.18 12.93
N VAL A 116 1.66 7.37 12.71
CA VAL A 116 0.66 7.55 13.77
C VAL A 116 0.67 6.40 14.78
N LEU A 117 0.75 5.14 14.31
CA LEU A 117 0.80 3.97 15.18
C LEU A 117 2.17 3.82 15.88
N ARG A 118 3.26 4.26 15.23
CA ARG A 118 4.59 4.30 15.87
C ARG A 118 4.62 5.24 17.08
N GLN A 119 3.76 6.26 17.08
CA GLN A 119 3.60 7.22 18.18
C GLN A 119 2.67 6.70 19.29
N GLY A 120 2.11 5.49 19.16
CA GLY A 120 1.18 4.92 20.14
C GLY A 120 -0.23 5.50 20.08
N LYS A 121 -0.59 6.21 19.00
CA LYS A 121 -1.96 6.68 18.79
C LYS A 121 -2.86 5.51 18.36
N PRO A 122 -4.16 5.55 18.68
CA PRO A 122 -5.07 4.43 18.40
C PRO A 122 -5.14 4.05 16.92
N ALA A 123 -5.24 2.75 16.65
CA ALA A 123 -5.53 2.20 15.32
C ALA A 123 -7.02 2.30 14.97
N SER A 124 -7.58 3.50 15.06
CA SER A 124 -8.98 3.81 14.75
C SER A 124 -9.08 4.77 13.57
N ALA A 125 -10.15 4.64 12.78
CA ALA A 125 -10.41 5.58 11.70
C ALA A 125 -10.52 7.01 12.28
N ALA A 126 -9.90 7.98 11.61
CA ALA A 126 -10.07 9.37 11.99
C ALA A 126 -11.55 9.74 11.83
N PRO A 127 -12.18 10.34 12.86
CA PRO A 127 -13.58 10.69 12.75
C PRO A 127 -13.72 11.82 11.72
N MET A 128 -14.76 11.74 10.90
CA MET A 128 -15.09 12.80 9.96
C MET A 128 -15.87 13.87 10.69
N TRP A 129 -15.39 15.11 10.60
CA TRP A 129 -16.01 16.25 11.26
C TRP A 129 -17.05 16.89 10.35
N TYR A 130 -18.23 17.17 10.88
CA TYR A 130 -19.30 17.87 10.19
C TYR A 130 -19.91 18.95 11.06
N TRP A 131 -20.36 20.00 10.40
CA TRP A 131 -21.17 21.06 10.96
C TRP A 131 -22.65 20.70 10.83
N PHE A 132 -23.43 21.04 11.84
CA PHE A 132 -24.88 20.93 11.80
C PHE A 132 -25.52 22.14 12.52
N ALA A 133 -26.74 22.50 12.13
CA ALA A 133 -27.52 23.51 12.84
C ALA A 133 -28.06 22.91 14.14
N THR A 134 -27.88 23.61 15.26
CA THR A 134 -28.49 23.26 16.55
C THR A 134 -30.01 23.45 16.47
N GLU A 135 -30.77 23.00 17.49
CA GLU A 135 -32.21 23.28 17.56
C GLU A 135 -32.51 24.78 17.49
N GLN A 136 -31.70 25.61 18.16
CA GLN A 136 -31.79 27.08 18.06
C GLN A 136 -31.45 27.58 16.65
N GLY A 137 -30.42 26.99 16.02
CA GLY A 137 -30.06 27.25 14.63
C GLY A 137 -31.17 26.92 13.63
N GLN A 138 -31.98 25.90 13.91
CA GLN A 138 -33.15 25.53 13.10
C GLN A 138 -34.33 26.50 13.33
N ALA A 139 -34.52 26.97 14.55
CA ALA A 139 -35.68 27.78 14.95
C ALA A 139 -35.52 29.30 14.73
N VAL A 140 -34.30 29.85 14.77
CA VAL A 140 -34.06 31.30 14.70
C VAL A 140 -34.58 31.92 13.40
N ASP A 141 -35.06 33.16 13.40
CA ASP A 141 -35.32 33.84 12.12
C ASP A 141 -33.98 34.10 11.41
N ILE A 142 -33.83 33.55 10.21
CA ILE A 142 -32.61 33.67 9.41
C ILE A 142 -32.32 35.14 9.02
N ASN A 143 -33.34 36.00 8.99
CA ASN A 143 -33.18 37.43 8.71
C ASN A 143 -32.48 38.18 9.85
N SER A 144 -32.41 37.61 11.06
CA SER A 144 -31.60 38.17 12.16
C SER A 144 -30.10 38.27 11.80
N LEU A 145 -29.66 37.47 10.82
CA LEU A 145 -28.28 37.44 10.31
C LEU A 145 -28.09 38.27 9.03
N LYS A 146 -29.05 39.10 8.62
CA LYS A 146 -29.00 39.88 7.37
C LYS A 146 -27.76 40.78 7.23
N ARG A 147 -27.18 41.23 8.35
CA ARG A 147 -25.92 42.02 8.40
C ARG A 147 -24.66 41.16 8.26
N SER A 148 -24.79 39.84 8.19
CA SER A 148 -23.69 38.88 8.08
C SER A 148 -24.02 37.83 7.01
N PRO A 149 -23.96 38.21 5.71
CA PRO A 149 -24.45 37.37 4.60
C PRO A 149 -23.85 35.96 4.58
N LYS A 150 -22.56 35.80 4.88
CA LYS A 150 -21.90 34.48 4.94
C LYS A 150 -22.41 33.61 6.09
N GLN A 151 -22.75 34.19 7.24
CA GLN A 151 -23.37 33.45 8.35
C GLN A 151 -24.80 33.05 8.00
N GLN A 152 -25.53 33.93 7.32
CA GLN A 152 -26.88 33.66 6.85
C GLN A 152 -26.89 32.50 5.84
N GLN A 153 -26.00 32.52 4.84
CA GLN A 153 -25.82 31.45 3.86
C GLN A 153 -25.38 30.14 4.51
N ALA A 154 -24.39 30.18 5.41
CA ALA A 154 -23.95 29.00 6.13
C ALA A 154 -25.07 28.36 6.94
N LEU A 155 -25.86 29.16 7.68
CA LEU A 155 -27.00 28.64 8.44
C LEU A 155 -28.09 28.09 7.52
N ALA A 156 -28.37 28.76 6.40
CA ALA A 156 -29.33 28.25 5.39
C ALA A 156 -28.92 26.86 4.87
N ALA A 157 -27.63 26.67 4.58
CA ALA A 157 -27.10 25.39 4.12
C ALA A 157 -27.17 24.32 5.23
N LEU A 158 -26.81 24.67 6.47
CA LEU A 158 -26.86 23.74 7.62
C LEU A 158 -28.29 23.29 7.97
N ARG A 159 -29.31 24.06 7.62
CA ARG A 159 -30.72 23.66 7.78
C ARG A 159 -31.14 22.58 6.79
N GLN A 160 -30.50 22.52 5.62
CA GLN A 160 -30.79 21.50 4.60
C GLN A 160 -30.11 20.17 4.89
N GLY A 161 -29.04 20.17 5.69
CA GLY A 161 -28.33 18.97 6.10
C GLY A 161 -26.99 19.28 6.76
N LYS A 162 -26.34 18.23 7.26
CA LYS A 162 -24.97 18.35 7.78
C LYS A 162 -23.99 18.66 6.66
N ILE A 163 -22.97 19.46 6.98
CA ILE A 163 -21.94 19.88 6.02
C ILE A 163 -20.60 19.39 6.52
N TRP A 164 -19.91 18.59 5.72
CA TRP A 164 -18.61 18.05 6.11
C TRP A 164 -17.56 19.15 6.10
N ARG A 165 -16.63 19.11 7.06
CA ARG A 165 -15.59 20.14 7.20
C ARG A 165 -14.73 20.30 5.95
N HIS A 166 -14.49 19.22 5.20
CA HIS A 166 -13.73 19.27 3.94
C HIS A 166 -14.50 19.94 2.79
N GLN A 167 -15.84 19.89 2.80
CA GLN A 167 -16.70 20.51 1.77
C GLN A 167 -16.76 22.03 1.92
N VAL A 168 -16.44 22.58 3.09
CA VAL A 168 -16.54 24.03 3.37
C VAL A 168 -15.73 24.86 2.37
N ALA A 169 -14.61 24.34 1.86
CA ALA A 169 -13.77 25.04 0.88
C ALA A 169 -14.43 25.18 -0.51
N GLU A 170 -15.41 24.34 -0.82
CA GLU A 170 -16.13 24.32 -2.10
C GLU A 170 -17.45 25.12 -2.05
N LEU A 171 -17.81 25.65 -0.88
CA LEU A 171 -19.06 26.38 -0.64
C LEU A 171 -18.83 27.89 -0.66
N GLU A 172 -19.92 28.65 -0.79
CA GLU A 172 -19.87 30.11 -0.86
C GLU A 172 -19.54 30.80 0.48
N PHE A 173 -19.42 30.03 1.57
CA PHE A 173 -19.05 30.48 2.91
C PHE A 173 -17.82 29.75 3.42
N ASN A 174 -17.23 30.26 4.50
CA ASN A 174 -15.97 29.76 5.05
C ASN A 174 -16.11 29.28 6.50
N ASP A 175 -15.07 28.61 7.01
CA ASP A 175 -15.05 28.07 8.38
C ASP A 175 -15.27 29.19 9.43
N ALA A 176 -14.77 30.40 9.19
CA ALA A 176 -14.98 31.54 10.10
C ALA A 176 -16.47 31.89 10.29
N ALA A 177 -17.30 31.77 9.25
CA ALA A 177 -18.74 31.97 9.37
C ALA A 177 -19.39 30.88 10.24
N LEU A 178 -18.96 29.63 10.10
CA LEU A 178 -19.43 28.49 10.90
C LEU A 178 -19.01 28.61 12.37
N GLN A 179 -17.76 29.03 12.64
CA GLN A 179 -17.29 29.31 14.00
C GLN A 179 -18.08 30.47 14.65
N ALA A 180 -18.43 31.51 13.89
CA ALA A 180 -19.23 32.61 14.41
C ALA A 180 -20.68 32.18 14.72
N LEU A 181 -21.28 31.31 13.89
CA LEU A 181 -22.57 30.69 14.20
C LEU A 181 -22.49 29.80 15.44
N ARG A 182 -21.38 29.08 15.62
CA ARG A 182 -21.10 28.30 16.83
C ARG A 182 -21.03 29.16 18.08
N GLY A 183 -20.31 30.28 18.01
CA GLY A 183 -20.26 31.26 19.11
C GLY A 183 -21.63 31.83 19.49
N LYS A 184 -22.60 31.83 18.55
CA LYS A 184 -23.99 32.24 18.77
C LYS A 184 -24.92 31.08 19.17
N GLY A 185 -24.40 29.85 19.31
CA GLY A 185 -25.20 28.66 19.61
C GLY A 185 -26.09 28.17 18.46
N LEU A 186 -25.90 28.67 17.23
CA LEU A 186 -26.73 28.35 16.06
C LEU A 186 -26.20 27.19 15.22
N ALA A 187 -24.94 26.84 15.39
CA ALA A 187 -24.32 25.68 14.75
C ALA A 187 -23.40 24.99 15.75
N GLU A 188 -23.13 23.71 15.55
CA GLU A 188 -22.17 22.96 16.35
C GLU A 188 -21.36 22.06 15.42
N LEU A 189 -20.16 21.69 15.89
CA LEU A 189 -19.29 20.76 15.20
C LEU A 189 -19.35 19.41 15.92
N ALA A 190 -19.76 18.38 15.20
CA ALA A 190 -19.71 16.99 15.67
C ALA A 190 -18.78 16.17 14.77
N SER A 191 -18.53 14.94 15.19
CA SER A 191 -17.74 14.00 14.43
C SER A 191 -18.40 12.63 14.43
N GLU A 192 -18.40 11.95 13.29
CA GLU A 192 -18.85 10.56 13.19
C GLU A 192 -17.76 9.70 12.55
N ALA A 193 -17.75 8.41 12.90
CA ALA A 193 -16.94 7.44 12.18
C ALA A 193 -17.46 7.34 10.72
N PRO A 194 -16.57 7.21 9.72
CA PRO A 194 -17.00 6.96 8.36
C PRO A 194 -17.93 5.75 8.27
N ALA A 195 -19.00 5.87 7.48
CA ALA A 195 -19.85 4.72 7.17
C ALA A 195 -19.03 3.66 6.42
N ILE A 196 -19.04 2.44 6.93
CA ILE A 196 -18.39 1.30 6.29
C ILE A 196 -19.33 0.78 5.21
N ALA A 197 -18.94 0.91 3.94
CA ALA A 197 -19.65 0.32 2.82
C ALA A 197 -18.96 -0.98 2.39
N ASP A 198 -19.70 -2.09 2.35
CA ASP A 198 -19.17 -3.34 1.82
C ASP A 198 -19.26 -3.35 0.29
N TRP A 199 -18.13 -3.10 -0.37
CA TRP A 199 -18.04 -3.08 -1.83
C TRP A 199 -18.33 -4.44 -2.47
N ARG A 200 -18.29 -5.53 -1.70
CA ARG A 200 -18.58 -6.89 -2.18
C ARG A 200 -20.04 -7.03 -2.59
N THR A 201 -20.94 -6.39 -1.84
CA THR A 201 -22.37 -6.36 -2.15
C THR A 201 -22.61 -5.35 -3.28
N GLY A 202 -22.61 -5.82 -4.53
CA GLY A 202 -22.78 -4.97 -5.71
C GLY A 202 -21.51 -4.75 -6.51
N PHE A 203 -20.44 -5.50 -6.26
CA PHE A 203 -19.24 -5.47 -7.10
C PHE A 203 -19.62 -5.72 -8.56
N SER A 204 -19.19 -4.81 -9.41
CA SER A 204 -19.39 -4.89 -10.85
C SER A 204 -18.23 -4.23 -11.58
N VAL A 205 -18.08 -4.59 -12.85
CA VAL A 205 -17.14 -3.98 -13.77
C VAL A 205 -17.93 -3.09 -14.72
N PRO A 206 -17.80 -1.76 -14.62
CA PRO A 206 -18.48 -0.85 -15.53
C PRO A 206 -17.82 -0.84 -16.91
N GLY A 207 -18.63 -0.60 -17.95
CA GLY A 207 -18.17 -0.43 -19.33
C GLY A 207 -17.93 -1.71 -20.13
N GLU A 208 -17.54 -1.55 -21.40
CA GLU A 208 -17.19 -2.67 -22.27
C GLU A 208 -15.81 -3.24 -21.90
N ARG A 209 -15.75 -4.56 -21.69
CA ARG A 209 -14.48 -5.27 -21.48
C ARG A 209 -13.65 -5.21 -22.77
N LEU A 210 -12.37 -4.83 -22.65
CA LEU A 210 -11.44 -4.98 -23.76
C LEU A 210 -11.29 -6.46 -24.11
N ARG A 211 -11.46 -6.79 -25.40
CA ARG A 211 -11.26 -8.16 -25.88
C ARG A 211 -9.79 -8.55 -25.75
N LEU A 212 -9.52 -9.52 -24.88
CA LEU A 212 -8.19 -10.11 -24.73
C LEU A 212 -7.80 -10.85 -26.01
N ASN A 213 -6.54 -10.74 -26.41
CA ASN A 213 -5.97 -11.63 -27.42
C ASN A 213 -5.70 -13.03 -26.81
N THR A 214 -5.34 -14.01 -27.66
CA THR A 214 -5.10 -15.39 -27.22
C THR A 214 -4.03 -15.51 -26.13
N GLU A 215 -2.92 -14.76 -26.23
CA GLU A 215 -1.82 -14.80 -25.24
C GLU A 215 -2.26 -14.25 -23.89
N GLN A 216 -3.01 -13.14 -23.89
CA GLN A 216 -3.56 -12.51 -22.70
C GLN A 216 -4.62 -13.41 -22.05
N ALA A 217 -5.56 -13.96 -22.82
CA ALA A 217 -6.59 -14.87 -22.33
C ALA A 217 -5.98 -16.14 -21.72
N THR A 218 -4.93 -16.69 -22.35
CA THR A 218 -4.18 -17.83 -21.82
C THR A 218 -3.50 -17.49 -20.50
N ALA A 219 -2.87 -16.31 -20.40
CA ALA A 219 -2.25 -15.85 -19.17
C ALA A 219 -3.26 -15.70 -18.03
N VAL A 220 -4.40 -15.05 -18.29
CA VAL A 220 -5.48 -14.90 -17.29
C VAL A 220 -6.02 -16.27 -16.86
N GLY A 221 -6.28 -17.17 -17.80
CA GLY A 221 -6.76 -18.52 -17.50
C GLY A 221 -5.79 -19.35 -16.67
N ALA A 222 -4.49 -19.29 -16.98
CA ALA A 222 -3.44 -20.00 -16.24
C ALA A 222 -3.27 -19.50 -14.80
N ILE A 223 -3.43 -18.20 -14.58
CA ILE A 223 -3.38 -17.60 -13.23
C ILE A 223 -4.65 -17.94 -12.46
N HIS A 224 -5.81 -17.83 -13.11
CA HIS A 224 -7.11 -18.15 -12.50
C HIS A 224 -7.20 -19.60 -12.04
N SER A 225 -6.67 -20.57 -12.81
CA SER A 225 -6.67 -21.98 -12.42
C SER A 225 -5.77 -22.29 -11.21
N ALA A 226 -4.93 -21.35 -10.78
CA ALA A 226 -4.05 -21.47 -9.63
C ALA A 226 -4.35 -20.41 -8.54
N SER A 227 -5.57 -19.85 -8.50
CA SER A 227 -5.92 -18.73 -7.60
C SER A 227 -5.90 -19.08 -6.12
N ASP A 228 -6.09 -20.36 -5.78
CA ASP A 228 -6.29 -20.83 -4.40
C ASP A 228 -5.03 -21.47 -3.81
N SER A 229 -3.87 -21.27 -4.44
CA SER A 229 -2.59 -21.76 -3.97
C SER A 229 -1.46 -20.81 -4.33
N PHE A 230 -0.32 -20.95 -3.65
CA PHE A 230 0.85 -20.19 -4.04
C PHE A 230 1.29 -20.53 -5.47
N SER A 231 1.40 -19.49 -6.30
CA SER A 231 1.99 -19.60 -7.63
C SER A 231 2.70 -18.30 -8.02
N ALA A 232 3.97 -18.41 -8.43
CA ALA A 232 4.75 -17.26 -8.87
C ALA A 232 4.86 -17.24 -10.39
N TRP A 233 4.38 -16.15 -11.00
CA TRP A 233 4.30 -16.00 -12.45
C TRP A 233 5.15 -14.82 -12.93
N LEU A 234 6.08 -15.07 -13.85
CA LEU A 234 6.69 -14.03 -14.65
C LEU A 234 5.82 -13.75 -15.87
N LEU A 235 5.18 -12.58 -15.92
CA LEU A 235 4.49 -12.08 -17.11
C LEU A 235 5.47 -11.24 -17.95
N ALA A 236 6.16 -11.90 -18.86
CA ALA A 236 7.15 -11.29 -19.75
C ALA A 236 6.46 -10.77 -21.03
N GLY A 237 6.35 -9.46 -21.17
CA GLY A 237 5.65 -8.84 -22.29
C GLY A 237 6.30 -7.53 -22.74
N ILE A 238 6.59 -7.42 -24.03
CA ILE A 238 7.15 -6.20 -24.63
C ILE A 238 6.27 -4.98 -24.34
N THR A 239 6.83 -3.77 -24.35
CA THR A 239 6.05 -2.54 -24.13
C THR A 239 4.88 -2.47 -25.11
N GLY A 240 3.68 -2.19 -24.59
CA GLY A 240 2.45 -2.17 -25.36
C GLY A 240 1.81 -3.54 -25.61
N SER A 241 2.34 -4.65 -25.10
CA SER A 241 1.73 -5.99 -25.21
C SER A 241 0.45 -6.19 -24.38
N GLY A 242 0.09 -5.20 -23.56
CA GLY A 242 -1.12 -5.24 -22.74
C GLY A 242 -0.97 -6.00 -21.42
N LYS A 243 0.22 -6.03 -20.80
CA LYS A 243 0.44 -6.58 -19.44
C LYS A 243 -0.59 -6.05 -18.43
N THR A 244 -0.84 -4.73 -18.46
CA THR A 244 -1.84 -4.09 -17.60
C THR A 244 -3.24 -4.68 -17.77
N GLU A 245 -3.63 -5.08 -18.98
CA GLU A 245 -4.96 -5.65 -19.22
C GLU A 245 -5.08 -7.07 -18.63
N VAL A 246 -3.98 -7.83 -18.64
CA VAL A 246 -3.89 -9.09 -17.91
C VAL A 246 -4.03 -8.86 -16.41
N TYR A 247 -3.34 -7.85 -15.84
CA TYR A 247 -3.48 -7.54 -14.41
C TYR A 247 -4.92 -7.20 -14.04
N LEU A 248 -5.56 -6.30 -14.80
CA LEU A 248 -6.94 -5.88 -14.54
C LEU A 248 -7.91 -7.07 -14.63
N SER A 249 -7.71 -7.97 -15.59
CA SER A 249 -8.53 -9.17 -15.76
C SER A 249 -8.32 -10.20 -14.64
N VAL A 250 -7.09 -10.36 -14.14
CA VAL A 250 -6.82 -11.20 -12.97
C VAL A 250 -7.46 -10.60 -11.72
N LEU A 251 -7.31 -9.29 -11.52
CA LEU A 251 -7.93 -8.59 -10.39
C LEU A 251 -9.44 -8.71 -10.42
N GLU A 252 -10.09 -8.61 -11.58
CA GLU A 252 -11.53 -8.82 -11.72
C GLU A 252 -11.97 -10.18 -11.14
N ASN A 253 -11.26 -11.27 -11.49
CA ASN A 253 -11.58 -12.60 -10.98
C ASN A 253 -11.40 -12.70 -9.45
N VAL A 254 -10.36 -12.08 -8.91
CA VAL A 254 -10.07 -12.08 -7.46
C VAL A 254 -11.11 -11.25 -6.69
N LEU A 255 -11.46 -10.07 -7.20
CA LEU A 255 -12.46 -9.18 -6.60
C LEU A 255 -13.86 -9.80 -6.66
N ALA A 256 -14.17 -10.55 -7.73
CA ALA A 256 -15.42 -11.31 -7.83
C ALA A 256 -15.57 -12.39 -6.75
N GLN A 257 -14.47 -12.86 -6.16
CA GLN A 257 -14.46 -13.76 -5.00
C GLN A 257 -14.55 -13.00 -3.67
N GLY A 258 -14.66 -11.67 -3.68
CA GLY A 258 -14.69 -10.82 -2.50
C GLY A 258 -13.34 -10.62 -1.81
N ARG A 259 -12.25 -11.08 -2.45
CA ARG A 259 -10.87 -10.97 -1.95
C ARG A 259 -10.23 -9.68 -2.44
N GLN A 260 -9.23 -9.20 -1.71
CA GLN A 260 -8.54 -7.93 -1.98
C GLN A 260 -7.31 -8.15 -2.88
N ALA A 261 -6.82 -7.09 -3.52
CA ALA A 261 -5.61 -7.13 -4.34
C ALA A 261 -4.59 -6.07 -3.92
N LEU A 262 -3.30 -6.45 -3.96
CA LEU A 262 -2.18 -5.54 -3.83
C LEU A 262 -1.51 -5.38 -5.20
N VAL A 263 -1.39 -4.13 -5.67
CA VAL A 263 -0.64 -3.79 -6.88
C VAL A 263 0.52 -2.89 -6.51
N MET A 264 1.73 -3.37 -6.73
CA MET A 264 2.96 -2.64 -6.51
C MET A 264 3.46 -2.09 -7.85
N VAL A 265 3.77 -0.80 -7.87
CA VAL A 265 4.37 -0.12 -9.01
C VAL A 265 5.62 0.65 -8.57
N PRO A 266 6.59 0.92 -9.47
CA PRO A 266 7.68 1.85 -9.18
C PRO A 266 7.12 3.23 -8.80
N GLU A 267 7.89 4.03 -8.07
CA GLU A 267 7.44 5.37 -7.63
C GLU A 267 7.00 6.27 -8.80
N ILE A 268 7.73 6.20 -9.92
CA ILE A 268 7.39 6.91 -11.16
C ILE A 268 6.20 6.28 -11.92
N GLY A 269 5.88 5.02 -11.65
CA GLY A 269 4.80 4.28 -12.31
C GLY A 269 3.41 4.64 -11.78
N LEU A 270 3.35 5.31 -10.63
CA LEU A 270 2.11 5.73 -9.97
C LEU A 270 1.54 7.02 -10.58
N THR A 271 1.40 7.05 -11.90
CA THR A 271 0.87 8.22 -12.61
C THR A 271 -0.65 8.35 -12.39
N PRO A 272 -1.20 9.58 -12.45
CA PRO A 272 -2.65 9.78 -12.40
C PRO A 272 -3.41 8.97 -13.46
N GLN A 273 -2.81 8.75 -14.63
CA GLN A 273 -3.37 7.92 -15.70
C GLN A 273 -3.50 6.45 -15.28
N THR A 274 -2.47 5.87 -14.66
CA THR A 274 -2.52 4.50 -14.14
C THR A 274 -3.61 4.40 -13.08
N ILE A 275 -3.64 5.30 -12.09
CA ILE A 275 -4.65 5.31 -11.02
C ILE A 275 -6.06 5.43 -11.60
N ALA A 276 -6.28 6.37 -12.53
CA ALA A 276 -7.57 6.57 -13.18
C ALA A 276 -8.03 5.30 -13.91
N ARG A 277 -7.12 4.60 -14.59
CA ARG A 277 -7.45 3.33 -15.27
C ARG A 277 -7.97 2.27 -14.29
N PHE A 278 -7.34 2.10 -13.13
CA PHE A 278 -7.83 1.17 -12.12
C PHE A 278 -9.18 1.62 -11.54
N ARG A 279 -9.34 2.90 -11.20
CA ARG A 279 -10.60 3.44 -10.67
C ARG A 279 -11.76 3.34 -11.66
N HIS A 280 -11.51 3.54 -12.95
CA HIS A 280 -12.54 3.39 -13.99
C HIS A 280 -12.91 1.93 -14.25
N ARG A 281 -11.99 0.98 -14.03
CA ARG A 281 -12.22 -0.44 -14.36
C ARG A 281 -13.07 -1.18 -13.32
N PHE A 282 -13.10 -0.71 -12.09
CA PHE A 282 -13.76 -1.42 -10.98
C PHE A 282 -14.71 -0.48 -10.23
N SER A 283 -15.96 -0.90 -10.06
CA SER A 283 -16.88 -0.28 -9.11
C SER A 283 -16.57 -0.77 -7.69
N ALA A 284 -15.33 -0.55 -7.25
CA ALA A 284 -14.82 -0.97 -5.95
C ALA A 284 -13.78 0.05 -5.42
N PRO A 285 -13.65 0.22 -4.09
CA PRO A 285 -12.70 1.17 -3.51
C PRO A 285 -11.24 0.83 -3.83
N VAL A 286 -10.54 1.81 -4.43
CA VAL A 286 -9.11 1.74 -4.74
C VAL A 286 -8.35 2.74 -3.88
N GLU A 287 -7.59 2.24 -2.91
CA GLU A 287 -6.68 3.04 -2.09
C GLU A 287 -5.32 3.11 -2.76
N VAL A 288 -4.70 4.30 -2.69
CA VAL A 288 -3.38 4.54 -3.29
C VAL A 288 -2.43 4.89 -2.17
N LEU A 289 -1.24 4.28 -2.12
CA LEU A 289 -0.20 4.50 -1.10
C LEU A 289 1.11 4.97 -1.74
N HIS A 290 1.42 6.25 -1.58
CA HIS A 290 2.66 6.87 -2.05
C HIS A 290 3.33 7.78 -1.02
N SER A 291 4.52 8.28 -1.34
CA SER A 291 5.32 9.17 -0.49
C SER A 291 4.61 10.49 -0.16
N GLY A 292 3.88 11.06 -1.12
CA GLY A 292 3.15 12.33 -0.95
C GLY A 292 1.90 12.31 -0.06
N LEU A 293 1.49 11.19 0.54
CA LEU A 293 0.37 11.15 1.49
C LEU A 293 0.80 11.59 2.89
N ASN A 294 -0.09 12.30 3.58
CA ASN A 294 0.13 12.60 4.99
C ASN A 294 -0.11 11.37 5.89
N ASP A 295 0.32 11.48 7.14
CA ASP A 295 0.27 10.39 8.11
C ASP A 295 -1.16 9.89 8.40
N SER A 296 -2.14 10.79 8.39
CA SER A 296 -3.55 10.46 8.63
C SER A 296 -4.18 9.74 7.43
N GLU A 297 -3.87 10.17 6.20
CA GLU A 297 -4.29 9.50 4.97
C GLU A 297 -3.69 8.09 4.88
N ARG A 298 -2.40 7.96 5.19
CA ARG A 298 -1.72 6.65 5.22
C ARG A 298 -2.33 5.73 6.25
N LEU A 299 -2.64 6.22 7.45
CA LEU A 299 -3.33 5.43 8.48
C LEU A 299 -4.73 5.02 8.01
N SER A 300 -5.48 5.93 7.40
CA SER A 300 -6.83 5.66 6.88
C SER A 300 -6.82 4.55 5.83
N ALA A 301 -5.94 4.63 4.83
CA ALA A 301 -5.78 3.60 3.82
C ALA A 301 -5.31 2.26 4.43
N TRP A 302 -4.41 2.30 5.40
CA TRP A 302 -3.95 1.11 6.14
C TRP A 302 -5.10 0.42 6.88
N LEU A 303 -5.97 1.18 7.56
CA LEU A 303 -7.13 0.65 8.27
C LEU A 303 -8.20 0.11 7.32
N LYS A 304 -8.51 0.83 6.24
CA LYS A 304 -9.45 0.35 5.22
C LYS A 304 -9.01 -0.96 4.59
N ALA A 305 -7.72 -1.12 4.33
CA ALA A 305 -7.16 -2.39 3.85
C ALA A 305 -7.29 -3.50 4.90
N LYS A 306 -6.90 -3.22 6.16
CA LYS A 306 -7.04 -4.16 7.30
C LYS A 306 -8.48 -4.64 7.49
N ASN A 307 -9.45 -3.74 7.37
CA ASN A 307 -10.87 -4.01 7.63
C ASN A 307 -11.61 -4.59 6.41
N GLY A 308 -10.95 -4.65 5.26
CA GLY A 308 -11.55 -5.16 4.01
C GLY A 308 -12.43 -4.16 3.27
N GLU A 309 -12.37 -2.87 3.64
CA GLU A 309 -13.08 -1.76 3.02
C GLU A 309 -12.43 -1.31 1.71
N ALA A 310 -11.10 -1.44 1.62
CA ALA A 310 -10.37 -1.26 0.36
C ALA A 310 -10.39 -2.56 -0.44
N ALA A 311 -10.84 -2.52 -1.70
CA ALA A 311 -10.81 -3.68 -2.58
C ALA A 311 -9.41 -3.86 -3.19
N ILE A 312 -8.81 -2.75 -3.62
CA ILE A 312 -7.48 -2.71 -4.23
C ILE A 312 -6.63 -1.70 -3.47
N VAL A 313 -5.39 -2.07 -3.18
CA VAL A 313 -4.35 -1.13 -2.76
C VAL A 313 -3.30 -1.05 -3.86
N ILE A 314 -3.07 0.14 -4.38
CA ILE A 314 -1.99 0.42 -5.34
C ILE A 314 -0.92 1.21 -4.61
N GLY A 315 0.33 0.82 -4.67
CA GLY A 315 1.38 1.62 -4.04
C GLY A 315 2.79 1.26 -4.43
N THR A 316 3.74 1.96 -3.82
CA THR A 316 5.18 1.73 -4.05
C THR A 316 5.72 0.65 -3.12
N ARG A 317 7.05 0.51 -3.03
CA ARG A 317 7.77 -0.45 -2.19
C ARG A 317 7.16 -0.69 -0.79
N SER A 318 6.78 0.38 -0.07
CA SER A 318 6.28 0.28 1.32
C SER A 318 4.87 -0.31 1.45
N SER A 319 4.07 -0.33 0.38
CA SER A 319 2.71 -0.89 0.40
C SER A 319 2.70 -2.39 0.67
N LEU A 320 3.84 -3.07 0.50
CA LEU A 320 4.01 -4.48 0.82
C LEU A 320 3.68 -4.84 2.27
N PHE A 321 3.77 -3.90 3.20
CA PHE A 321 3.49 -4.16 4.62
C PHE A 321 2.03 -3.85 5.01
N THR A 322 1.21 -3.44 4.04
CA THR A 322 -0.21 -3.15 4.28
C THR A 322 -0.93 -4.42 4.72
N PRO A 323 -1.66 -4.41 5.85
CA PRO A 323 -2.51 -5.52 6.26
C PRO A 323 -3.72 -5.60 5.32
N PHE A 324 -4.18 -6.81 5.09
CA PHE A 324 -5.41 -7.09 4.35
C PHE A 324 -6.27 -8.02 5.18
N LYS A 325 -7.59 -7.86 5.10
CA LYS A 325 -8.54 -8.79 5.70
C LYS A 325 -8.50 -10.14 5.00
N ASP A 326 -8.47 -10.12 3.67
CA ASP A 326 -8.36 -11.31 2.83
C ASP A 326 -7.68 -10.91 1.51
N LEU A 327 -6.36 -11.12 1.43
CA LEU A 327 -5.58 -10.85 0.23
C LEU A 327 -5.68 -12.03 -0.74
N GLY A 328 -6.00 -11.77 -2.01
CA GLY A 328 -6.15 -12.79 -3.04
C GLY A 328 -5.06 -12.80 -4.12
N VAL A 329 -4.39 -11.68 -4.35
CA VAL A 329 -3.30 -11.60 -5.33
C VAL A 329 -2.35 -10.46 -5.03
N ILE A 330 -1.07 -10.66 -5.35
CA ILE A 330 -0.07 -9.58 -5.43
C ILE A 330 0.39 -9.43 -6.88
N VAL A 331 0.39 -8.21 -7.39
CA VAL A 331 0.96 -7.86 -8.70
C VAL A 331 2.11 -6.89 -8.47
N ILE A 332 3.24 -7.12 -9.12
CA ILE A 332 4.37 -6.20 -9.15
C ILE A 332 4.61 -5.83 -10.60
N ASP A 333 4.36 -4.59 -10.97
CA ASP A 333 4.67 -4.08 -12.30
C ASP A 333 6.13 -3.61 -12.39
N GLU A 334 6.71 -3.74 -13.58
CA GLU A 334 8.12 -3.48 -13.85
C GLU A 334 9.07 -4.06 -12.77
N GLU A 335 8.95 -5.37 -12.50
CA GLU A 335 9.65 -6.05 -11.39
C GLU A 335 11.18 -5.89 -11.36
N HIS A 336 11.79 -5.53 -12.50
CA HIS A 336 13.22 -5.27 -12.62
C HIS A 336 13.66 -3.92 -12.04
N ASP A 337 12.71 -3.03 -11.73
CA ASP A 337 12.98 -1.67 -11.33
C ASP A 337 13.74 -1.65 -9.99
N SER A 338 14.85 -0.92 -9.96
CA SER A 338 15.74 -0.86 -8.81
C SER A 338 15.12 -0.16 -7.59
N SER A 339 14.04 0.62 -7.77
CA SER A 339 13.31 1.28 -6.68
C SER A 339 12.67 0.28 -5.71
N TYR A 340 12.46 -0.97 -6.12
CA TYR A 340 12.01 -2.03 -5.20
C TYR A 340 13.05 -2.38 -4.13
N LYS A 341 14.32 -1.99 -4.29
CA LYS A 341 15.37 -2.12 -3.28
C LYS A 341 15.49 -0.84 -2.43
N GLN A 342 15.24 -0.96 -1.12
CA GLN A 342 15.55 0.10 -0.15
C GLN A 342 17.08 0.23 -0.01
N GLN A 343 17.61 1.45 -0.17
CA GLN A 343 19.06 1.72 -0.12
C GLN A 343 19.53 2.20 1.26
N GLU A 344 18.64 2.79 2.07
CA GLU A 344 18.98 3.35 3.39
C GLU A 344 18.22 2.67 4.53
N GLY A 345 18.88 2.54 5.69
CA GLY A 345 18.32 1.86 6.86
C GLY A 345 18.13 0.36 6.61
N TRP A 346 16.89 -0.12 6.80
CA TRP A 346 16.52 -1.51 6.52
C TRP A 346 16.49 -1.78 5.01
N ARG A 347 17.60 -2.28 4.46
CA ARG A 347 17.80 -2.50 3.02
C ARG A 347 17.07 -3.75 2.48
N TYR A 348 15.75 -3.84 2.64
CA TYR A 348 14.96 -4.94 2.05
C TYR A 348 14.73 -4.77 0.54
N HIS A 349 14.43 -5.89 -0.14
CA HIS A 349 13.96 -5.89 -1.52
C HIS A 349 12.48 -6.27 -1.56
N ALA A 350 11.61 -5.36 -2.00
CA ALA A 350 10.16 -5.57 -2.00
C ALA A 350 9.73 -6.78 -2.84
N ARG A 351 10.29 -6.96 -4.05
CA ARG A 351 9.97 -8.11 -4.90
C ARG A 351 10.15 -9.45 -4.18
N ASP A 352 11.29 -9.64 -3.52
CA ASP A 352 11.63 -10.91 -2.88
C ASP A 352 10.73 -11.14 -1.65
N LEU A 353 10.52 -10.10 -0.83
CA LEU A 353 9.60 -10.14 0.30
C LEU A 353 8.13 -10.34 -0.13
N ALA A 354 7.74 -9.86 -1.30
CA ALA A 354 6.41 -10.06 -1.84
C ALA A 354 6.19 -11.51 -2.29
N VAL A 355 7.18 -12.14 -2.92
CA VAL A 355 7.12 -13.59 -3.24
C VAL A 355 7.01 -14.40 -1.94
N TRP A 356 7.80 -14.05 -0.91
CA TRP A 356 7.71 -14.68 0.40
C TRP A 356 6.30 -14.51 1.00
N ARG A 357 5.77 -13.29 0.97
CA ARG A 357 4.42 -12.98 1.46
C ARG A 357 3.36 -13.80 0.72
N ALA A 358 3.42 -13.82 -0.61
CA ALA A 358 2.50 -14.60 -1.44
C ALA A 358 2.55 -16.10 -1.11
N HIS A 359 3.74 -16.64 -0.86
CA HIS A 359 3.90 -18.02 -0.39
C HIS A 359 3.28 -18.22 1.00
N SER A 360 3.51 -17.32 1.96
CA SER A 360 2.91 -17.44 3.29
C SER A 360 1.39 -17.31 3.28
N GLU A 361 0.82 -16.53 2.35
CA GLU A 361 -0.62 -16.30 2.20
C GLU A 361 -1.28 -17.35 1.29
N GLN A 362 -0.49 -18.22 0.63
CA GLN A 362 -0.97 -19.20 -0.37
C GLN A 362 -1.73 -18.56 -1.54
N ILE A 363 -1.18 -17.47 -2.09
CA ILE A 363 -1.79 -16.72 -3.19
C ILE A 363 -0.90 -16.63 -4.43
N PRO A 364 -1.48 -16.39 -5.62
CA PRO A 364 -0.72 -16.02 -6.80
C PRO A 364 0.03 -14.70 -6.61
N ILE A 365 1.25 -14.64 -7.15
CA ILE A 365 2.02 -13.42 -7.38
C ILE A 365 2.40 -13.29 -8.85
N ILE A 366 2.19 -12.10 -9.41
CA ILE A 366 2.52 -11.78 -10.80
C ILE A 366 3.64 -10.76 -10.81
N LEU A 367 4.77 -11.15 -11.42
CA LEU A 367 5.93 -10.31 -11.68
C LEU A 367 5.87 -9.88 -13.14
N GLY A 368 5.48 -8.65 -13.38
CA GLY A 368 5.30 -8.08 -14.70
C GLY A 368 6.54 -7.37 -15.21
N SER A 369 6.97 -7.66 -16.45
CA SER A 369 8.09 -6.91 -17.02
C SER A 369 8.21 -6.99 -18.53
N ALA A 370 8.69 -5.90 -19.15
CA ALA A 370 9.22 -5.94 -20.52
C ALA A 370 10.67 -6.43 -20.58
N THR A 371 11.44 -6.18 -19.53
CA THR A 371 12.87 -6.53 -19.39
C THR A 371 13.10 -7.22 -18.05
N PRO A 372 12.73 -8.52 -17.93
CA PRO A 372 12.78 -9.22 -16.64
C PRO A 372 14.18 -9.24 -16.03
N ALA A 373 14.25 -9.15 -14.71
CA ALA A 373 15.50 -9.25 -13.97
C ALA A 373 16.13 -10.64 -14.15
N LEU A 374 17.47 -10.70 -14.10
CA LEU A 374 18.19 -11.95 -14.34
C LEU A 374 17.89 -13.01 -13.28
N GLU A 375 17.75 -12.61 -12.03
CA GLU A 375 17.37 -13.48 -10.92
C GLU A 375 15.92 -14.01 -11.05
N THR A 376 15.00 -13.22 -11.62
CA THR A 376 13.64 -13.66 -11.92
C THR A 376 13.65 -14.68 -13.07
N LEU A 377 14.42 -14.44 -14.12
CA LEU A 377 14.64 -15.40 -15.21
C LEU A 377 15.34 -16.68 -14.73
N HIS A 378 16.27 -16.55 -13.78
CA HIS A 378 16.94 -17.69 -13.16
C HIS A 378 15.95 -18.55 -12.37
N ASN A 379 15.07 -17.94 -11.58
CA ASN A 379 14.02 -18.68 -10.85
C ASN A 379 13.01 -19.35 -11.80
N VAL A 380 12.71 -18.76 -12.95
CA VAL A 380 11.96 -19.43 -14.03
C VAL A 380 12.71 -20.66 -14.54
N ARG A 381 14.01 -20.54 -14.83
CA ARG A 381 14.84 -21.66 -15.29
C ARG A 381 14.94 -22.78 -14.25
N GLN A 382 14.93 -22.43 -12.97
CA GLN A 382 14.91 -23.40 -11.86
C GLN A 382 13.52 -24.02 -11.60
N GLY A 383 12.47 -23.60 -12.32
CA GLY A 383 11.11 -24.09 -12.13
C GLY A 383 10.42 -23.55 -10.87
N LYS A 384 11.02 -22.59 -10.16
CA LYS A 384 10.40 -21.91 -9.02
C LYS A 384 9.27 -21.00 -9.48
N TYR A 385 9.47 -20.31 -10.60
CA TYR A 385 8.48 -19.42 -11.22
C TYR A 385 8.02 -20.00 -12.57
N ARG A 386 6.78 -19.75 -12.95
CA ARG A 386 6.24 -20.09 -14.27
C ARG A 386 6.27 -18.85 -15.16
N GLN A 387 6.55 -18.99 -16.44
CA GLN A 387 6.61 -17.86 -17.38
C GLN A 387 5.41 -17.83 -18.31
N LEU A 388 4.77 -16.66 -18.41
CA LEU A 388 3.73 -16.31 -19.37
C LEU A 388 4.28 -15.23 -20.30
N LYS A 389 4.18 -15.43 -21.62
CA LYS A 389 4.77 -14.52 -22.61
C LYS A 389 3.68 -13.78 -23.38
N LEU A 390 3.85 -12.46 -23.52
CA LEU A 390 3.05 -11.62 -24.41
C LEU A 390 3.97 -11.07 -25.51
N THR A 391 3.93 -11.69 -26.68
CA THR A 391 4.88 -11.42 -27.78
C THR A 391 4.38 -10.35 -28.74
N LYS A 392 3.06 -10.13 -28.79
CA LYS A 392 2.42 -9.18 -29.71
C LYS A 392 2.07 -7.89 -28.98
N ARG A 393 2.31 -6.73 -29.62
CA ARG A 393 1.75 -5.46 -29.15
C ARG A 393 0.22 -5.53 -29.26
N ALA A 394 -0.48 -4.95 -28.30
CA ALA A 394 -1.91 -4.73 -28.37
C ALA A 394 -2.20 -3.71 -29.49
N GLY A 395 -3.22 -3.99 -30.31
CA GLY A 395 -3.60 -3.15 -31.45
C GLY A 395 -2.56 -3.15 -32.59
N ASN A 396 -2.41 -2.01 -33.28
CA ASN A 396 -1.65 -1.86 -34.53
C ASN A 396 -0.26 -1.18 -34.38
N ALA A 397 0.33 -1.16 -33.18
CA ALA A 397 1.57 -0.42 -32.92
C ALA A 397 2.79 -1.03 -33.64
N ARG A 398 3.55 -0.22 -34.41
CA ARG A 398 4.75 -0.64 -35.16
C ARG A 398 6.06 -0.46 -34.34
N PRO A 399 7.08 -1.30 -34.51
CA PRO A 399 8.40 -1.09 -33.91
C PRO A 399 9.05 0.21 -34.41
N ALA A 400 9.82 0.87 -33.54
CA ALA A 400 10.65 1.99 -33.97
C ALA A 400 11.78 1.48 -34.87
N GLN A 401 12.09 2.21 -35.95
CA GLN A 401 13.27 1.93 -36.77
C GLN A 401 14.53 2.43 -36.04
N GLN A 402 15.56 1.60 -36.03
CA GLN A 402 16.82 1.88 -35.32
C GLN A 402 17.98 1.74 -36.31
N HIS A 403 18.98 2.61 -36.18
CA HIS A 403 20.23 2.55 -36.93
C HIS A 403 21.40 2.46 -35.94
N VAL A 404 22.34 1.55 -36.19
CA VAL A 404 23.56 1.41 -35.37
C VAL A 404 24.73 2.03 -36.13
N SER A 405 25.21 3.17 -35.65
CA SER A 405 26.42 3.81 -36.19
C SER A 405 27.64 3.28 -35.46
N GLY A 406 28.51 2.57 -36.17
CA GLY A 406 29.78 2.08 -35.62
C GLY A 406 30.81 3.21 -35.50
N PHE A 407 31.18 3.58 -34.28
CA PHE A 407 32.29 4.50 -34.03
C PHE A 407 33.61 3.73 -33.93
N LYS A 408 34.14 3.28 -35.07
CA LYS A 408 35.59 3.02 -35.18
C LYS A 408 36.24 4.33 -35.66
N GLY A 409 37.38 4.71 -35.07
CA GLY A 409 38.07 6.01 -35.25
C GLY A 409 38.39 6.39 -36.72
N PRO A 410 38.92 7.61 -36.93
CA PRO A 410 38.43 8.57 -37.91
C PRO A 410 38.46 8.02 -39.34
N ALA A 411 37.29 7.94 -39.97
CA ALA A 411 37.24 7.82 -41.42
C ALA A 411 37.69 9.16 -42.02
N ALA A 412 38.87 9.12 -42.64
CA ALA A 412 39.34 10.14 -43.55
C ALA A 412 38.27 10.47 -44.62
N ALA A 413 38.20 11.76 -44.95
CA ALA A 413 37.70 12.34 -46.19
C ALA A 413 36.26 11.99 -46.65
N GLY A 414 35.39 13.00 -46.53
CA GLY A 414 34.50 13.37 -47.63
C GLY A 414 33.21 12.56 -47.81
N ARG A 415 32.26 12.73 -46.89
CA ARG A 415 30.83 12.75 -47.26
C ARG A 415 30.12 13.84 -46.46
N THR A 416 29.84 14.95 -47.12
CA THR A 416 28.84 15.93 -46.70
C THR A 416 27.50 15.20 -46.58
N VAL A 417 26.99 15.10 -45.35
CA VAL A 417 25.59 14.73 -45.11
C VAL A 417 24.75 15.93 -45.53
N SER A 418 24.16 15.86 -46.72
CA SER A 418 23.13 16.80 -47.14
C SER A 418 21.86 16.57 -46.32
N GLY A 419 21.43 17.63 -45.62
CA GLY A 419 20.03 17.91 -45.30
C GLY A 419 19.26 16.85 -44.51
N ALA A 420 19.47 16.76 -43.20
CA ALA A 420 18.40 16.33 -42.30
C ALA A 420 17.42 17.50 -42.13
N HIS A 421 16.31 17.45 -42.87
CA HIS A 421 15.14 18.30 -42.61
C HIS A 421 14.57 17.92 -41.24
N TRP A 422 14.76 18.80 -40.26
CA TRP A 422 14.02 18.76 -39.00
C TRP A 422 12.61 19.32 -39.29
N PRO A 423 11.52 18.58 -39.03
CA PRO A 423 10.21 19.18 -39.06
C PRO A 423 10.13 20.17 -37.89
N HIS A 424 10.08 21.45 -38.22
CA HIS A 424 9.76 22.52 -37.27
C HIS A 424 8.41 22.21 -36.60
N ALA A 425 8.41 22.17 -35.27
CA ALA A 425 7.18 22.26 -34.49
C ALA A 425 6.53 23.64 -34.75
N PRO A 426 5.22 23.73 -35.01
CA PRO A 426 4.56 25.02 -35.07
C PRO A 426 4.48 25.60 -33.67
N ALA A 427 5.13 26.75 -33.49
CA ALA A 427 4.95 27.60 -32.33
C ALA A 427 3.54 28.20 -32.35
N SER A 428 2.68 27.78 -31.44
CA SER A 428 1.42 28.47 -31.14
C SER A 428 1.68 29.51 -30.04
N ALA A 429 1.91 30.75 -30.45
CA ALA A 429 1.65 31.93 -29.62
C ALA A 429 0.39 32.61 -30.16
N GLY A 430 -0.62 32.76 -29.32
CA GLY A 430 -1.88 33.41 -29.68
C GLY A 430 -2.85 33.51 -28.49
N ARG A 431 -2.64 34.57 -27.70
CA ARG A 431 -3.54 35.30 -26.78
C ARG A 431 -4.38 34.55 -25.75
#